data_AF-A0A5E4IXH3-F1
#
_entry.id   AF-A0A5E4IXH3-F1
#
_cell.length_a   1.000
_cell.length_b   1.000
_cell.length_c   1.000
_cell.angle_alpha   90.00
_cell.angle_beta   90.00
_cell.angle_gamma   90.00
#
_symmetry.space_group_name_H-M   'P 1'
#
loop_
_entity.id
_entity.type
_entity.pdbx_description
1 polymer ?
#
loop_
_entity_poly.entity_id
_entity_poly.type
_entity_poly.pdbx_seq_one_letter_code
_entity_poly.pdbx_strand_id
1 'polypeptide(L)'
;MSQGENFNISLVSNPSTGFGWWSQFETEYLSLVDSTYIPGNQEAGMVGVPGKEVFTFNAKKAGETYVIMLYLQPWENGTIGQRQIFPVNIS
;
A
#
# COMPACT_ATOMS: atom_id res chain seq x y z
N MET A 1 0.65 -3.08 17.66
CA MET A 1 2.08 -2.82 17.35
C MET A 1 2.59 -1.78 18.33
N SER A 2 3.89 -1.70 18.56
CA SER A 2 4.46 -0.72 19.49
C SER A 2 4.85 0.58 18.80
N GLN A 3 4.86 1.69 19.54
CA GLN A 3 5.48 2.92 19.05
C GLN A 3 6.94 2.68 18.62
N GLY A 4 7.32 3.22 17.46
CA GLY A 4 8.62 3.05 16.82
C GLY A 4 8.74 1.81 15.93
N GLU A 5 7.77 0.88 15.98
CA GLU A 5 7.79 -0.34 15.17
C GLU A 5 7.46 -0.05 13.70
N ASN A 6 8.14 -0.76 12.79
CA ASN A 6 7.77 -0.78 11.38
C ASN A 6 6.83 -1.94 11.07
N PHE A 7 5.81 -1.69 10.25
CA PHE A 7 4.90 -2.72 9.76
C PHE A 7 4.64 -2.56 8.26
N ASN A 8 4.25 -3.66 7.62
CA ASN A 8 4.03 -3.70 6.17
C ASN A 8 2.56 -3.94 5.82
N ILE A 9 2.07 -3.25 4.80
CA ILE A 9 0.85 -3.60 4.08
C ILE A 9 1.26 -4.07 2.68
N SER A 10 0.94 -5.31 2.34
CA SER A 10 1.26 -5.93 1.05
C SER A 10 -0.01 -6.20 0.26
N LEU A 11 -0.12 -5.61 -0.92
CA LEU A 11 -1.31 -5.71 -1.78
C LEU A 11 -0.94 -6.26 -3.15
N VAL A 12 -1.79 -7.12 -3.71
CA VAL A 12 -1.61 -7.56 -5.10
C VAL A 12 -1.75 -6.36 -6.02
N SER A 13 -0.82 -6.19 -6.94
CA SER A 13 -0.79 -5.07 -7.87
C SER A 13 -0.44 -5.55 -9.27
N ASN A 14 -1.11 -5.00 -10.28
CA ASN A 14 -0.79 -5.28 -11.68
C ASN A 14 -0.59 -3.96 -12.45
N PRO A 15 0.64 -3.41 -12.43
CA PRO A 15 0.96 -2.14 -13.08
C PRO A 15 0.68 -2.13 -14.60
N SER A 16 0.61 -3.29 -15.27
CA SER A 16 0.32 -3.36 -16.72
C SER A 16 -1.11 -2.89 -17.07
N THR A 17 -1.99 -2.78 -16.08
CA THR A 17 -3.35 -2.24 -16.24
C THR A 17 -3.40 -0.71 -16.09
N GLY A 18 -2.27 -0.10 -15.75
CA GLY A 18 -2.12 1.31 -15.40
C GLY A 18 -2.75 1.70 -14.05
N PHE A 19 -3.23 0.73 -13.27
CA PHE A 19 -3.59 0.95 -11.88
C PHE A 19 -2.35 0.82 -10.97
N GLY A 20 -2.38 1.52 -9.82
CA GLY A 20 -1.42 1.37 -8.72
C GLY A 20 -2.10 1.54 -7.36
N TRP A 21 -1.37 1.36 -6.26
CA TRP A 21 -1.90 1.63 -4.92
C TRP A 21 -1.43 2.97 -4.37
N TRP A 22 -2.34 3.67 -3.67
CA TRP A 22 -2.05 4.91 -2.93
C TRP A 22 -2.53 4.77 -1.49
N SER A 23 -1.71 5.24 -0.55
CA SER A 23 -2.03 5.24 0.87
C SER A 23 -2.50 6.61 1.34
N GLN A 24 -3.56 6.66 2.13
CA GLN A 24 -3.96 7.81 2.94
C GLN A 24 -3.95 7.40 4.41
N PHE A 25 -3.32 8.21 5.26
CA PHE A 25 -3.14 7.93 6.68
C PHE A 25 -2.89 9.23 7.45
N GLU A 26 -3.09 9.19 8.77
CA GLU A 26 -2.82 10.32 9.66
C GLU A 26 -1.33 10.40 10.00
N THR A 27 -0.67 11.45 9.52
CA THR A 27 0.79 11.64 9.69
C THR A 27 1.23 11.91 11.14
N GLU A 28 0.27 12.21 12.02
CA GLU A 28 0.48 12.27 13.46
C GLU A 28 0.80 10.89 14.04
N TYR A 29 0.10 9.85 13.59
CA TYR A 29 0.26 8.48 14.09
C TYR A 29 1.25 7.65 13.29
N LEU A 30 1.36 7.88 11.98
CA LEU A 30 2.12 7.03 11.07
C LEU A 30 3.05 7.86 10.17
N SER A 31 4.11 7.22 9.67
CA SER A 31 4.87 7.71 8.51
C SER A 31 5.08 6.59 7.52
N LEU A 32 4.98 6.89 6.22
CA LEU A 32 5.38 5.97 5.17
C LEU A 32 6.91 6.04 5.04
N VAL A 33 7.56 4.91 5.27
CA VAL A 33 9.02 4.74 5.21
C VAL A 33 9.45 4.35 3.79
N ASP A 34 8.71 3.42 3.16
CA ASP A 34 8.99 2.94 1.81
C ASP A 34 7.71 2.46 1.10
N SER A 35 7.72 2.50 -0.23
CA SER A 35 6.76 1.78 -1.07
C SER A 35 7.51 1.15 -2.24
N THR A 36 7.47 -0.18 -2.32
CA THR A 36 8.20 -0.95 -3.33
C THR A 36 7.28 -1.94 -4.04
N TYR A 37 7.35 -1.98 -5.37
CA TYR A 37 6.73 -3.03 -6.18
C TYR A 37 7.66 -4.24 -6.31
N ILE A 38 7.13 -5.42 -5.98
CA ILE A 38 7.78 -6.71 -6.12
C ILE A 38 7.06 -7.45 -7.27
N PRO A 39 7.73 -7.67 -8.43
CA PRO A 39 7.15 -8.43 -9.52
C PRO A 39 6.73 -9.84 -9.09
N GLY A 40 5.65 -10.34 -9.69
CA GLY A 40 5.23 -11.73 -9.51
C GLY A 40 6.25 -12.69 -10.12
N ASN A 41 6.20 -13.98 -9.73
CA ASN A 41 7.07 -14.98 -10.34
C ASN A 41 6.70 -15.15 -11.82
N GLN A 42 7.57 -14.67 -12.71
CA GLN A 42 7.35 -14.64 -14.15
C GLN A 42 8.35 -15.59 -14.81
N GLU A 43 7.85 -16.68 -15.38
CA GLU A 43 8.65 -17.51 -16.29
C GLU A 43 8.95 -16.76 -17.59
N ALA A 44 10.03 -17.12 -18.27
CA ALA A 44 10.43 -16.49 -19.53
C ALA A 44 9.29 -16.56 -20.57
N GLY A 45 8.84 -15.40 -21.05
CA GLY A 45 7.77 -15.29 -22.05
C GLY A 45 6.37 -14.99 -21.50
N MET A 46 6.16 -15.02 -20.18
CA MET A 46 4.92 -14.56 -19.56
C MET A 46 4.90 -13.03 -19.51
N VAL A 47 3.76 -12.37 -19.72
CA VAL A 47 3.57 -10.92 -19.52
C VAL A 47 2.31 -10.67 -18.70
N GLY A 48 2.29 -9.60 -17.90
CA GLY A 48 1.12 -9.22 -17.09
C GLY A 48 0.87 -10.08 -15.85
N VAL A 49 1.88 -10.81 -15.35
CA VAL A 49 1.78 -11.55 -14.09
C VAL A 49 1.63 -10.56 -12.93
N PRO A 50 0.55 -10.63 -12.13
CA PRO A 50 0.38 -9.75 -10.98
C PRO A 50 1.54 -9.91 -9.99
N GLY A 51 2.07 -8.77 -9.52
CA GLY A 51 3.04 -8.70 -8.45
C GLY A 51 2.39 -8.24 -7.16
N LYS A 52 3.20 -7.65 -6.27
CA LYS A 52 2.74 -7.03 -5.03
C LYS A 52 3.34 -5.65 -4.89
N GLU A 53 2.57 -4.73 -4.34
CA GLU A 53 3.08 -3.45 -3.84
C GLU A 53 3.13 -3.53 -2.31
N VAL A 54 4.29 -3.21 -1.75
CA VAL A 54 4.58 -3.32 -0.32
C VAL A 54 4.86 -1.93 0.23
N PHE A 55 4.02 -1.50 1.16
CA PHE A 55 4.13 -0.23 1.87
C PHE A 55 4.66 -0.50 3.27
N THR A 56 5.79 0.11 3.63
CA THR A 56 6.36 0.04 4.98
C THR A 56 6.02 1.31 5.73
N PHE A 57 5.35 1.19 6.87
CA PHE A 57 5.00 2.29 7.75
C PHE A 57 5.75 2.20 9.07
N ASN A 58 6.08 3.35 9.67
CA ASN A 58 6.56 3.45 11.04
C ASN A 58 5.44 4.00 11.95
N ALA A 59 5.22 3.36 13.10
CA ALA A 59 4.25 3.75 14.11
C ALA A 59 4.81 4.88 15.01
N LYS A 60 4.43 6.13 14.76
CA LYS A 60 5.03 7.30 15.43
C LYS A 60 4.47 7.62 16.80
N LYS A 61 3.19 7.37 17.05
CA LYS A 61 2.47 7.78 18.26
C LYS A 61 1.49 6.69 18.69
N ALA A 62 1.44 6.39 19.98
CA ALA A 62 0.43 5.49 20.54
C ALA A 62 -1.00 6.02 20.32
N GLY A 63 -1.94 5.11 20.13
CA GLY A 63 -3.34 5.41 19.83
C GLY A 63 -3.91 4.50 18.74
N GLU A 64 -5.10 4.84 18.28
CA GLU A 64 -5.82 4.13 17.22
C GLU A 64 -5.90 5.03 15.98
N THR A 65 -5.62 4.46 14.81
CA THR A 65 -5.72 5.15 13.51
C THR A 65 -6.06 4.13 12.42
N TYR A 66 -6.06 4.57 11.16
CA TYR A 66 -6.30 3.71 10.01
C TYR A 66 -5.39 4.08 8.83
N VAL A 67 -5.13 3.09 7.98
CA VAL A 67 -4.54 3.28 6.65
C VAL A 67 -5.60 2.95 5.61
N ILE A 68 -5.94 3.91 4.75
CA ILE A 68 -6.81 3.70 3.59
C ILE A 68 -5.92 3.48 2.37
N MET A 69 -6.12 2.35 1.69
CA MET A 69 -5.43 2.00 0.46
C MET A 69 -6.40 2.11 -0.71
N LEU A 70 -6.03 2.89 -1.72
CA LEU A 70 -6.82 3.12 -2.94
C LEU A 70 -6.10 2.55 -4.15
N TYR A 71 -6.74 1.63 -4.86
CA TYR A 71 -6.28 1.14 -6.15
C TYR A 71 -6.93 1.97 -7.24
N LEU A 72 -6.16 2.82 -7.92
CA LEU A 72 -6.71 3.78 -8.89
C LEU A 72 -5.82 3.96 -10.11
N GLN A 73 -6.33 4.63 -11.13
CA GLN A 73 -5.55 5.13 -12.25
C GLN A 73 -5.23 6.61 -12.02
N PRO A 74 -3.96 7.05 -12.03
CA PRO A 74 -3.56 8.37 -11.52
C PRO A 74 -3.72 9.53 -12.52
N TRP A 75 -4.22 9.28 -13.73
CA TRP A 75 -4.39 10.31 -14.75
C TRP A 75 -5.78 10.96 -14.72
N GLU A 76 -5.93 12.05 -15.48
CA GLU A 76 -7.20 12.78 -15.59
C GLU A 76 -8.33 11.85 -16.09
N ASN A 77 -9.47 11.84 -15.39
CA ASN A 77 -10.59 10.90 -15.59
C ASN A 77 -10.26 9.43 -15.29
N GLY A 78 -9.20 9.16 -14.53
CA GLY A 78 -8.89 7.82 -14.01
C GLY A 78 -9.97 7.29 -13.05
N THR A 79 -10.04 5.97 -12.91
CA THR A 79 -11.05 5.29 -12.07
C THR A 79 -10.45 4.83 -10.75
N ILE A 80 -11.23 4.93 -9.66
CA ILE A 80 -10.94 4.20 -8.42
C ILE A 80 -11.51 2.80 -8.56
N GLY A 81 -10.62 1.81 -8.66
CA GLY A 81 -10.99 0.41 -8.82
C GLY A 81 -11.30 -0.27 -7.48
N GLN A 82 -10.48 -0.05 -6.46
CA GLN A 82 -10.66 -0.68 -5.15
C GLN A 82 -10.30 0.26 -4.00
N ARG A 83 -10.96 0.06 -2.85
CA ARG A 83 -10.64 0.73 -1.59
C ARG A 83 -10.56 -0.30 -0.47
N GLN A 84 -9.47 -0.29 0.29
CA GLN A 84 -9.27 -1.13 1.46
C GLN A 84 -8.92 -0.26 2.67
N ILE A 85 -9.39 -0.63 3.86
CA ILE A 85 -9.16 0.12 5.11
C ILE A 85 -8.56 -0.83 6.12
N PHE A 86 -7.41 -0.46 6.67
CA PHE A 86 -6.68 -1.23 7.66
C PHE A 86 -6.68 -0.45 8.99
N PRO A 87 -7.41 -0.92 10.02
CA PRO A 87 -7.29 -0.34 11.35
C PRO A 87 -5.91 -0.66 11.95
N VAL A 88 -5.32 0.32 12.64
CA VAL A 88 -3.98 0.22 13.22
C VAL A 88 -4.05 0.66 14.68
N ASN A 89 -3.70 -0.26 15.57
CA ASN A 89 -3.63 -0.02 17.01
C ASN A 89 -2.17 0.01 17.47
N ILE A 90 -1.74 1.15 17.99
CA ILE A 90 -0.37 1.43 18.43
C ILE A 90 -0.37 1.55 19.96
N SER A 91 0.35 0.65 20.62
CA SER A 91 0.53 0.60 22.08
C SER A 91 1.85 1.18 22.54
#